data_AF-W2SLL5-F1
#
_entry.id   AF-W2SLL5-F1
#
_cell.length_a   1.000
_cell.length_b   1.000
_cell.length_c   1.000
_cell.angle_alpha   90.00
_cell.angle_beta   90.00
_cell.angle_gamma   90.00
#
_symmetry.space_group_name_H-M   'P 1'
#
loop_
_entity.id
_entity.type
_entity.pdbx_description
1 polymer ?
#
loop_
_entity_poly.entity_id
_entity_poly.type
_entity_poly.pdbx_seq_one_letter_code
_entity_poly.pdbx_strand_id
1 'polypeptide(L)'
;MTGTKMNDKFKTISVGAHVKSDLRYVYEMAEDFLPLPTFVVAPGLTAGNIMDWPGIEFDLTRILHGEQYIEVYGPLPSESKLRSEARVVDVLDKGSGALILTE
;
A
#
# COMPACT_ATOMS: atom_id res chain seq x y z
N MET A 1 12.30 -8.90 -3.76
CA MET A 1 12.41 -7.54 -4.33
C MET A 1 11.49 -7.44 -5.52
N THR A 2 10.45 -6.62 -5.43
CA THR A 2 9.53 -6.35 -6.53
C THR A 2 9.84 -4.95 -7.08
N GLY A 3 9.95 -4.84 -8.40
CA GLY A 3 10.04 -3.52 -9.05
C GLY A 3 8.68 -2.83 -8.88
N THR A 4 8.66 -1.62 -8.33
CA THR A 4 7.42 -0.87 -8.16
C THR A 4 7.53 0.47 -8.85
N LYS A 5 6.73 0.64 -9.90
CA LYS A 5 6.55 1.94 -10.56
C LYS A 5 5.60 2.79 -9.75
N MET A 6 6.11 3.93 -9.25
CA MET A 6 5.30 4.92 -8.53
C MET A 6 4.72 5.96 -9.48
N ASN A 7 5.22 6.02 -10.71
CA ASN A 7 4.71 6.85 -11.81
C ASN A 7 3.56 6.22 -12.59
N ASP A 8 2.81 5.30 -11.99
CA ASP A 8 1.67 4.69 -12.65
C ASP A 8 0.47 5.65 -12.65
N LYS A 9 0.23 6.28 -13.81
CA LYS A 9 -0.90 7.17 -14.06
C LYS A 9 -2.26 6.54 -13.75
N PHE A 10 -2.41 5.22 -13.87
CA PHE A 10 -3.69 4.58 -13.58
C PHE A 10 -3.99 4.59 -12.08
N LYS A 11 -2.96 4.47 -11.23
CA LYS A 11 -3.12 4.56 -9.79
C LYS A 11 -3.55 5.95 -9.37
N THR A 12 -3.00 7.02 -9.96
CA THR A 12 -3.35 8.40 -9.55
C THR A 12 -4.76 8.75 -9.97
N ILE A 13 -5.16 8.36 -11.18
CA ILE A 13 -6.54 8.56 -11.65
C ILE A 13 -7.53 7.76 -10.81
N SER A 14 -7.20 6.53 -10.39
CA SER A 14 -8.10 5.70 -9.56
C SER A 14 -8.41 6.30 -8.19
N VAL A 15 -7.53 7.16 -7.67
CA VAL A 15 -7.73 7.86 -6.39
C VAL A 15 -8.18 9.31 -6.56
N GLY A 16 -8.59 9.70 -7.77
CA GLY A 16 -9.27 10.97 -8.02
C GLY A 16 -8.45 12.05 -8.74
N ALA A 17 -7.23 11.77 -9.22
CA ALA A 17 -6.48 12.76 -10.00
C ALA A 17 -7.14 13.02 -11.37
N HIS A 18 -7.17 14.28 -11.80
CA HIS A 18 -7.79 14.69 -13.06
C HIS A 18 -6.76 15.22 -14.07
N VAL A 19 -6.86 14.76 -15.32
CA VAL A 19 -5.90 15.12 -16.39
C VAL A 19 -5.77 16.63 -16.63
N LYS A 20 -6.83 17.40 -16.37
CA LYS A 20 -6.84 18.85 -16.62
C LYS A 20 -6.16 19.69 -15.54
N SER A 21 -6.14 19.21 -14.29
CA SER A 21 -5.69 19.99 -13.13
C SER A 21 -4.48 19.38 -12.42
N ASP A 22 -4.21 18.09 -12.62
CA ASP A 22 -3.31 17.30 -11.78
C ASP A 22 -2.14 16.72 -12.56
N LEU A 23 -1.61 17.48 -13.54
CA LEU A 23 -0.52 17.03 -14.42
C LEU A 23 0.69 16.50 -13.65
N ARG A 24 1.03 17.12 -12.51
CA ARG A 24 2.10 16.68 -11.62
C ARG A 24 1.96 15.24 -11.10
N TYR A 25 0.74 14.70 -11.08
CA TYR A 25 0.43 13.34 -10.62
C TYR A 25 0.15 12.37 -11.79
N VAL A 26 -0.33 12.85 -12.94
CA VAL A 26 -0.77 11.99 -14.05
C VAL A 26 0.18 11.95 -15.24
N TYR A 27 1.18 12.83 -15.29
CA TYR A 27 2.10 12.95 -16.41
C TYR A 27 3.56 12.88 -15.97
N GLU A 28 4.24 11.81 -16.33
CA GLU A 28 5.60 11.47 -15.91
C GLU A 28 6.69 12.44 -16.38
N MET A 29 6.39 13.27 -17.39
CA MET A 29 7.31 14.31 -17.89
C MET A 29 6.96 15.71 -17.39
N ALA A 30 6.03 15.84 -16.44
CA ALA A 30 5.80 17.12 -15.77
C ALA A 30 7.08 17.54 -15.02
N GLU A 31 7.43 18.84 -15.09
CA GLU A 31 8.64 19.37 -14.46
C GLU A 31 8.66 19.13 -12.95
N ASP A 32 7.49 19.12 -12.32
CA ASP A 32 7.28 18.90 -10.89
C ASP A 32 6.62 17.54 -10.57
N PHE A 33 6.85 16.54 -11.43
CA PHE A 33 6.27 15.21 -11.27
C PHE A 33 6.51 14.64 -9.87
N LEU A 34 5.43 14.18 -9.23
CA LEU A 34 5.45 13.68 -7.86
C LEU A 34 4.53 12.46 -7.73
N PRO A 35 5.03 11.28 -7.35
CA PRO A 35 4.16 10.15 -7.02
C PRO A 35 3.37 10.42 -5.72
N LEU A 36 2.14 9.90 -5.64
CA LEU A 36 1.35 10.01 -4.42
C LEU A 36 1.96 9.15 -3.30
N PRO A 37 2.17 9.72 -2.08
CA PRO A 37 2.73 8.98 -0.94
C PRO A 37 2.01 7.67 -0.62
N THR A 38 0.68 7.63 -0.79
CA THR A 38 -0.17 6.47 -0.50
C THR A 38 0.09 5.27 -1.40
N PHE A 39 0.87 5.40 -2.48
CA PHE A 39 1.16 4.29 -3.38
C PHE A 39 2.03 3.19 -2.77
N VAL A 40 2.69 3.47 -1.64
CA VAL A 40 3.42 2.45 -0.87
C VAL A 40 2.50 1.45 -0.16
N VAL A 41 1.20 1.76 -0.02
CA VAL A 41 0.22 0.82 0.58
C VAL A 41 0.12 -0.48 -0.23
N ALA A 42 0.11 -0.41 -1.57
CA ALA A 42 -0.02 -1.60 -2.42
C ALA A 42 1.16 -2.60 -2.30
N PRO A 43 2.44 -2.18 -2.41
CA PRO A 43 3.56 -3.09 -2.18
C PRO A 43 3.67 -3.54 -0.71
N GLY A 44 3.22 -2.73 0.26
CA GLY A 44 3.12 -3.14 1.67
C GLY A 44 2.11 -4.27 1.87
N LEU A 45 0.88 -4.10 1.36
CA LEU A 45 -0.18 -5.11 1.44
C LEU A 45 0.22 -6.44 0.77
N THR A 46 0.95 -6.38 -0.34
CA THR A 46 1.44 -7.58 -1.03
C THR A 46 2.44 -8.35 -0.16
N ALA A 47 3.28 -7.65 0.60
CA ALA A 47 4.29 -8.26 1.47
C ALA A 47 3.67 -8.82 2.76
N GLY A 48 2.66 -8.14 3.30
CA GLY A 48 1.92 -8.54 4.50
C GLY A 48 0.79 -9.55 4.24
N ASN A 49 0.83 -10.31 3.15
CA ASN A 49 -0.22 -11.29 2.86
C ASN A 49 -0.32 -12.34 3.98
N ILE A 50 -1.47 -12.38 4.66
CA ILE A 50 -1.72 -13.27 5.79
C ILE A 50 -2.28 -14.63 5.37
N MET A 51 -2.72 -14.78 4.12
CA MET A 51 -3.49 -15.95 3.66
C MET A 51 -2.74 -17.29 3.81
N ASP A 52 -1.40 -17.24 3.83
CA ASP A 52 -0.53 -18.42 3.92
C ASP A 52 0.02 -18.64 5.35
N TRP A 53 -0.55 -17.99 6.37
CA TRP A 53 -0.03 -18.15 7.74
C TRP A 53 -0.29 -19.55 8.31
N PRO A 54 0.72 -20.16 8.95
CA PRO A 54 0.59 -21.50 9.49
C PRO A 54 -0.38 -21.54 10.67
N GLY A 55 -1.31 -22.49 10.63
CA GLY A 55 -2.22 -22.77 11.75
C GLY A 55 -3.47 -21.88 11.83
N ILE A 56 -3.69 -20.99 10.85
CA ILE A 56 -4.91 -20.17 10.75
C ILE A 56 -5.48 -20.34 9.35
N GLU A 57 -6.76 -20.72 9.27
CA GLU A 57 -7.51 -20.72 8.01
C GLU A 57 -8.31 -19.41 7.92
N PHE A 58 -8.03 -18.61 6.90
CA PHE A 58 -8.70 -17.33 6.69
C PHE A 58 -9.86 -17.46 5.70
N ASP A 59 -11.05 -17.04 6.13
CA ASP A 59 -12.18 -16.78 5.25
C ASP A 59 -12.18 -15.30 4.82
N LEU A 60 -11.81 -15.03 3.57
CA LEU A 60 -11.77 -13.67 3.00
C LEU A 60 -13.10 -12.93 3.11
N THR A 61 -14.24 -13.62 3.16
CA THR A 61 -15.56 -12.98 3.29
C THR A 61 -15.81 -12.43 4.70
N ARG A 62 -14.95 -12.79 5.66
CA ARG A 62 -15.05 -12.41 7.08
C ARG A 62 -13.88 -11.52 7.54
N ILE A 63 -13.03 -11.09 6.61
CA ILE A 63 -11.92 -10.18 6.89
C ILE A 63 -12.33 -8.75 6.57
N LEU A 64 -12.03 -7.84 7.50
CA LEU A 64 -12.14 -6.40 7.30
C LEU A 64 -10.74 -5.78 7.41
N HIS A 65 -10.44 -4.85 6.51
CA HIS A 65 -9.30 -3.96 6.68
C HIS A 65 -9.68 -2.88 7.69
N GLY A 66 -9.21 -3.01 8.93
CA GLY A 66 -9.61 -2.14 10.04
C GLY A 66 -9.00 -0.74 9.94
N GLU A 67 -7.67 -0.65 10.01
CA GLU A 67 -6.93 0.61 10.02
C GLU A 67 -5.68 0.50 9.16
N GLN A 68 -5.21 1.63 8.62
CA GLN A 68 -3.98 1.73 7.85
C GLN A 68 -3.16 2.91 8.38
N TYR A 69 -1.89 2.64 8.68
CA TYR A 69 -0.89 3.66 8.96
C TYR A 69 0.18 3.67 7.85
N ILE A 70 0.67 4.85 7.49
CA ILE A 70 1.86 5.01 6.64
C ILE A 70 2.76 6.10 7.22
N GLU A 71 4.06 5.85 7.22
CA GLU A 71 5.09 6.84 7.49
C GLU A 71 6.02 6.92 6.30
N VAL A 72 6.28 8.12 5.80
CA VAL A 72 7.14 8.35 4.63
C VAL A 72 8.36 9.15 5.08
N TYR A 73 9.51 8.47 5.21
CA TYR A 73 10.75 9.05 5.74
C TYR A 73 11.42 10.07 4.80
N GLY A 74 10.99 10.16 3.54
CA GLY A 74 11.51 11.11 2.57
C GLY A 74 10.75 11.05 1.24
N PRO A 75 11.04 11.94 0.29
CA PRO A 75 10.37 11.97 -1.00
C PRO A 75 10.47 10.61 -1.73
N LEU A 76 9.35 10.12 -2.24
CA LEU A 76 9.33 8.87 -3.00
C LEU A 76 9.90 9.09 -4.40
N PRO A 77 10.83 8.24 -4.87
CA PRO A 77 11.29 8.28 -6.25
C PRO A 77 10.15 7.87 -7.21
N SER A 78 10.14 8.44 -8.41
CA SER A 78 9.16 8.12 -9.46
C SER A 78 9.20 6.64 -9.88
N GLU A 79 10.38 6.02 -9.81
CA GLU A 79 10.60 4.60 -10.07
C GLU A 79 11.67 4.05 -9.12
N SER A 80 11.40 2.90 -8.50
CA SER A 80 12.42 2.18 -7.72
C SER A 80 12.13 0.69 -7.59
N LYS A 81 13.13 -0.07 -7.15
CA LYS A 81 12.92 -1.43 -6.66
C LYS A 81 12.75 -1.35 -5.15
N LEU A 82 11.64 -1.89 -4.65
CA LEU A 82 11.37 -1.94 -3.23
C LEU A 82 11.71 -3.33 -2.66
N ARG A 83 12.24 -3.31 -1.44
CA ARG A 83 12.28 -4.46 -0.55
C ARG A 83 11.25 -4.18 0.55
N SER A 84 10.16 -4.92 0.51
CA SER A 84 9.15 -4.92 1.57
C SER A 84 9.43 -6.10 2.49
N GLU A 85 9.41 -5.84 3.79
CA GLU A 85 9.45 -6.84 4.84
C GLU A 85 8.17 -6.66 5.63
N ALA A 86 7.51 -7.76 5.96
CA ALA A 86 6.30 -7.72 6.76
C ALA A 86 6.45 -8.62 7.98
N ARG A 87 5.87 -8.21 9.10
CA ARG A 87 5.80 -9.02 10.32
C ARG A 87 4.49 -8.79 11.06
N VAL A 88 4.13 -9.75 11.90
CA VAL A 88 3.04 -9.61 12.87
C VAL A 88 3.57 -8.83 14.05
N VAL A 89 2.95 -7.70 14.34
CA VAL A 89 3.27 -6.87 15.51
C VAL A 89 2.49 -7.38 16.70
N ASP A 90 1.19 -7.66 16.53
CA ASP A 90 0.32 -8.11 17.61
C ASP A 90 -0.94 -8.83 17.07
N VAL A 91 -1.57 -9.63 17.94
CA VAL A 91 -2.86 -10.28 17.70
C VAL A 91 -3.75 -10.07 18.92
N LEU A 92 -4.79 -9.25 18.77
CA LEU A 92 -5.68 -8.85 19.85
C LEU A 92 -7.03 -9.54 19.74
N ASP A 93 -7.46 -10.21 20.80
CA ASP A 93 -8.81 -10.73 20.92
C ASP A 93 -9.81 -9.57 21.16
N LYS A 94 -10.85 -9.50 20.32
CA LYS A 94 -11.94 -8.52 20.42
C LYS A 94 -13.26 -9.17 20.88
N GLY A 95 -13.23 -10.45 21.25
CA GLY A 95 -14.39 -11.25 21.68
C GLY A 95 -15.22 -11.76 20.51
N SER A 96 -15.67 -10.88 19.61
CA SER A 96 -16.42 -11.27 18.40
C SER A 96 -15.53 -11.64 17.21
N GLY A 97 -14.21 -11.45 17.35
CA GLY A 97 -13.21 -11.67 16.32
C GLY A 97 -11.83 -11.30 16.85
N ALA A 98 -10.83 -11.27 15.98
CA ALA A 98 -9.47 -10.86 16.31
C ALA A 98 -9.04 -9.68 15.44
N LEU A 99 -8.17 -8.84 15.99
CA LEU A 99 -7.43 -7.82 15.25
C LEU A 99 -5.99 -8.30 15.10
N ILE A 100 -5.53 -8.40 13.86
CA ILE A 100 -4.16 -8.75 13.53
C ILE A 100 -3.47 -7.47 13.06
N LEU A 101 -2.39 -7.08 13.72
CA LEU A 101 -1.59 -5.93 13.35
C LEU A 101 -0.32 -6.39 12.62
N THR A 102 -0.11 -5.86 11.41
CA THR A 102 1.07 -6.12 10.59
C THR A 102 1.76 -4.82 10.21
N GLU A 103 3.08 -4.86 10.09
CA GLU A 103 3.91 -3.79 9.53
C GLU A 103 4.92 -4.33 8.55
#